data_AF-A0A5P9PF90-F1
#
_entry.id   AF-A0A5P9PF90-F1
#
_cell.length_a   1.000
_cell.length_b   1.000
_cell.length_c   1.000
_cell.angle_alpha   90.00
_cell.angle_beta   90.00
_cell.angle_gamma   90.00
#
_symmetry.space_group_name_H-M   'P 1'
#
loop_
_entity.id
_entity.type
_entity.pdbx_description
1 polymer ?
#
loop_
_entity_poly.entity_id
_entity_poly.type
_entity_poly.pdbx_seq_one_letter_code
_entity_poly.pdbx_strand_id
1 'polypeptide(L)'
;MSHRQPARVAVDCTTFRGRDCAEVFAGAARWLSDPVQAGIQVWGVDLDQPRRVDRDSDAADADVYLELFYQRSDDEAAGAQGHIG
;
A
#
# COMPACT_ATOMS: atom_id res chain seq x y z
N MET A 1 -29.39 21.55 -10.07
CA MET A 1 -28.99 20.15 -10.23
C MET A 1 -27.61 20.01 -9.62
N SER A 2 -27.51 19.44 -8.43
CA SER A 2 -26.23 19.28 -7.74
C SER A 2 -25.50 18.10 -8.39
N HIS A 3 -24.44 18.39 -9.15
CA HIS A 3 -23.53 17.38 -9.64
C HIS A 3 -22.81 16.79 -8.43
N ARG A 4 -23.28 15.63 -7.94
CA ARG A 4 -22.55 14.83 -6.97
C ARG A 4 -21.31 14.34 -7.71
N GLN A 5 -20.21 15.05 -7.53
CA GLN A 5 -18.91 14.67 -8.08
C GLN A 5 -18.64 13.23 -7.62
N PRO A 6 -18.40 12.27 -8.52
CA PRO A 6 -18.07 10.91 -8.10
C PRO A 6 -16.85 11.03 -7.19
N ALA A 7 -16.94 10.46 -5.99
CA ALA A 7 -15.84 10.43 -5.05
C ALA A 7 -14.63 9.89 -5.80
N ARG A 8 -13.60 10.73 -5.99
CA ARG A 8 -12.34 10.27 -6.57
C ARG A 8 -11.85 9.18 -5.64
N VAL A 9 -11.77 7.95 -6.14
CA VAL A 9 -11.21 6.85 -5.36
C VAL A 9 -9.73 7.18 -5.17
N ALA A 10 -9.37 7.64 -3.98
CA ALA A 10 -8.01 8.01 -3.66
C ALA A 10 -7.17 6.73 -3.59
N VAL A 11 -6.07 6.70 -4.34
CA VAL A 11 -5.04 5.66 -4.21
C VAL A 11 -4.03 6.16 -3.19
N ASP A 12 -3.89 5.43 -2.10
CA ASP A 12 -2.88 5.63 -1.07
C ASP A 12 -1.61 4.83 -1.43
N CYS A 13 -0.48 5.26 -0.87
CA CYS A 13 0.81 4.58 -1.01
C CYS A 13 1.47 4.40 0.37
N THR A 14 2.07 3.23 0.61
CA THR A 14 2.95 2.99 1.75
C THR A 14 4.27 2.41 1.26
N THR A 15 5.38 2.94 1.78
CA THR A 15 6.74 2.51 1.42
C THR A 15 7.36 1.70 2.54
N PHE A 16 7.99 0.58 2.19
CA PHE A 16 8.81 -0.24 3.08
C PHE A 16 10.27 -0.16 2.66
N ARG A 17 11.17 -0.02 3.62
CA ARG A 17 12.63 0.04 3.42
C ARG A 17 13.28 -1.12 4.18
N GLY A 18 14.24 -1.79 3.56
CA GLY A 18 14.96 -2.89 4.18
C GLY A 18 16.28 -3.16 3.47
N ARG A 19 17.13 -3.99 4.06
CA ARG A 19 18.45 -4.32 3.49
C ARG A 19 18.38 -5.33 2.36
N ASP A 20 17.26 -6.06 2.28
CA ASP A 20 17.00 -7.03 1.24
C ASP A 20 15.48 -7.19 1.01
N CYS A 21 15.13 -7.93 -0.05
CA CYS A 21 13.74 -8.16 -0.42
C CYS A 21 12.93 -8.86 0.67
N ALA A 22 13.53 -9.76 1.46
CA ALA A 22 12.82 -10.47 2.51
C ALA A 22 12.43 -9.53 3.66
N GLU A 23 13.32 -8.60 4.04
CA GLU A 23 13.00 -7.59 5.05
C GLU A 23 11.82 -6.70 4.62
N VAL A 24 11.80 -6.18 3.38
CA VAL A 24 10.69 -5.34 2.90
C VAL A 24 9.37 -6.09 2.73
N PHE A 25 9.41 -7.32 2.21
CA PHE A 25 8.19 -8.14 2.08
C PHE A 25 7.64 -8.57 3.43
N ALA A 26 8.50 -8.86 4.42
CA ALA A 26 8.06 -9.13 5.79
C ALA A 26 7.40 -7.90 6.43
N GLY A 27 7.95 -6.71 6.20
CA GLY A 27 7.34 -5.44 6.61
C GLY A 27 5.96 -5.24 6.00
N ALA A 28 5.83 -5.43 4.69
CA ALA A 28 4.56 -5.32 3.98
C ALA A 28 3.54 -6.36 4.45
N ALA A 29 3.94 -7.62 4.62
CA ALA A 29 3.06 -8.68 5.12
C ALA A 29 2.55 -8.38 6.53
N ARG A 30 3.42 -7.87 7.42
CA ARG A 30 3.03 -7.46 8.77
C ARG A 30 2.02 -6.31 8.72
N TRP A 31 2.25 -5.32 7.88
CA TRP A 31 1.33 -4.19 7.73
C TRP A 31 -0.03 -4.63 7.18
N LEU A 32 -0.04 -5.47 6.14
CA LEU A 32 -1.25 -6.06 5.56
C LEU A 32 -2.04 -6.94 6.54
N SER A 33 -1.34 -7.58 7.48
CA SER A 33 -1.97 -8.43 8.50
C SER A 33 -2.67 -7.65 9.61
N ASP A 34 -2.44 -6.33 9.72
CA ASP A 34 -3.13 -5.50 10.71
C ASP A 34 -4.63 -5.41 10.37
N PRO A 35 -5.54 -5.70 11.32
CA PRO A 35 -6.99 -5.60 11.09
C PRO A 35 -7.46 -4.24 10.57
N VAL A 36 -6.72 -3.16 10.84
CA VAL A 36 -7.01 -1.82 10.28
C VAL A 36 -6.92 -1.81 8.75
N GLN A 37 -6.23 -2.78 8.15
CA GLN A 37 -6.09 -2.93 6.70
C GLN A 37 -7.12 -3.90 6.09
N ALA A 38 -8.07 -4.45 6.87
CA ALA A 38 -9.01 -5.48 6.41
C ALA A 38 -9.96 -5.04 5.26
N GLY A 39 -9.95 -3.77 4.87
CA GLY A 39 -10.74 -3.21 3.76
C GLY A 39 -9.91 -2.60 2.64
N ILE A 40 -8.60 -2.87 2.57
CA ILE A 40 -7.77 -2.35 1.48
C ILE A 40 -7.83 -3.25 0.25
N GLN A 41 -7.85 -2.63 -0.92
CA GLN A 41 -7.62 -3.28 -2.21
C GLN A 41 -6.27 -2.85 -2.73
N VAL A 42 -5.36 -3.79 -2.96
CA VAL A 42 -4.03 -3.52 -3.53
C VAL A 42 -4.13 -3.40 -5.05
N TRP A 43 -3.57 -2.33 -5.61
CA TRP A 43 -3.60 -2.01 -7.04
C TRP A 43 -2.24 -2.18 -7.71
N GLY A 44 -1.15 -2.04 -6.95
CA GLY A 44 0.19 -2.09 -7.50
C GLY A 44 1.23 -2.32 -6.42
N VAL A 45 2.34 -2.91 -6.85
CA VAL A 45 3.53 -3.12 -6.06
C VAL A 45 4.70 -2.71 -6.93
N ASP A 46 5.53 -1.79 -6.45
CA ASP A 46 6.80 -1.45 -7.07
C ASP A 46 7.95 -1.83 -6.14
N LEU A 47 8.98 -2.45 -6.70
CA LEU A 47 10.16 -2.90 -5.96
C LEU A 47 11.39 -2.27 -6.60
N ASP A 48 11.91 -1.25 -5.93
CA ASP A 48 13.18 -0.65 -6.31
C ASP A 48 14.32 -1.40 -5.60
N GLN A 49 15.11 -2.10 -6.40
CA GLN A 49 16.27 -2.85 -5.95
C GLN A 49 17.52 -2.38 -6.71
N PRO A 50 18.64 -2.12 -6.00
CA PRO A 50 19.91 -1.82 -6.64
C PRO A 50 20.30 -2.98 -7.56
N ARG A 51 20.63 -2.69 -8.82
CA ARG A 51 21.08 -3.72 -9.77
C ARG A 51 22.34 -4.39 -9.21
N ARG A 52 22.36 -5.73 -9.19
CA ARG A 52 23.50 -6.52 -8.69
C ARG A 52 24.86 -6.18 -9.35
N VAL A 53 24.84 -5.56 -10.53
CA VAL A 53 26.04 -5.13 -11.28
C VAL A 53 26.73 -3.90 -10.67
N ASP A 54 26.00 -3.05 -9.95
CA ASP A 54 26.56 -1.84 -9.32
C ASP A 54 27.12 -2.11 -7.91
N ARG A 55 27.23 -3.39 -7.52
CA ARG A 55 27.56 -3.82 -6.16
C ARG A 55 29.06 -3.72 -5.82
N ASP A 56 29.89 -3.32 -6.78
CA ASP A 56 31.35 -3.54 -6.70
C ASP A 56 32.17 -2.37 -6.13
N SER A 57 31.59 -1.26 -5.67
CA SER A 57 32.43 -0.19 -5.07
C SER A 57 31.82 0.72 -4.00
N ASP A 58 30.49 0.79 -3.79
CA ASP A 58 29.90 1.69 -2.77
C ASP A 58 28.54 1.21 -2.21
N ALA A 59 28.19 -0.06 -2.44
CA ALA A 59 26.83 -0.59 -2.27
C ALA A 59 26.58 -1.34 -0.95
N ALA A 60 27.38 -1.08 0.09
CA ALA A 60 27.14 -1.67 1.42
C ALA A 60 25.85 -1.12 2.09
N ASP A 61 25.32 0.01 1.59
CA ASP A 61 24.14 0.73 2.10
C ASP A 61 23.01 0.89 1.07
N ALA A 62 22.98 0.05 0.03
CA ALA A 62 21.96 0.17 -1.00
C ALA A 62 20.66 -0.53 -0.52
N ASP A 63 19.81 0.22 0.18
CA ASP A 63 18.53 -0.29 0.65
C ASP A 63 17.62 -0.72 -0.51
N VAL A 64 16.78 -1.70 -0.20
CA VAL A 64 15.65 -2.11 -1.04
C VAL A 64 14.41 -1.34 -0.58
N TYR A 65 13.66 -0.83 -1.54
CA TYR A 65 12.41 -0.13 -1.31
C TYR A 65 11.25 -0.87 -1.97
N LEU A 66 10.13 -0.96 -1.25
CA LEU A 66 8.88 -1.55 -1.74
C LEU A 66 7.77 -0.53 -1.56
N GLU A 67 7.15 -0.10 -2.66
CA GLU A 67 5.98 0.78 -2.66
C GLU A 67 4.72 -0.05 -2.88
N LEU A 68 3.76 0.07 -1.98
CA LEU A 68 2.46 -0.59 -2.04
C LEU A 68 1.38 0.44 -2.31
N PHE A 69 0.72 0.33 -3.46
CA PHE A 69 -0.38 1.20 -3.86
C PHE A 69 -1.71 0.51 -3.58
N TYR A 70 -2.58 1.15 -2.81
CA TYR A 70 -3.85 0.56 -2.40
C TYR A 70 -4.97 1.60 -2.32
N GLN A 71 -6.21 1.13 -2.30
CA GLN A 71 -7.39 1.93 -2.02
C GLN A 71 -8.08 1.37 -0.81
N ARG A 72 -8.64 2.22 0.05
CA ARG A 72 -9.45 1.79 1.18
C ARG A 72 -10.92 1.86 0.77
N SER A 73 -11.65 0.77 0.94
CA SER A 73 -13.09 0.80 0.83
C SER A 73 -13.67 1.40 2.11
N ASP A 74 -14.23 2.62 2.04
CA ASP A 74 -15.09 3.16 3.09
C ASP A 74 -16.45 2.44 3.06
N ASP A 75 -16.48 1.14 3.39
CA ASP A 75 -17.74 0.38 3.51
C ASP A 75 -18.47 0.66 4.84
N GLU A 76 -17.98 1.62 5.64
CA GLU A 76 -18.61 2.09 6.89
C GLU A 76 -19.52 3.33 6.69
N ALA A 77 -19.91 3.66 5.46
CA ALA A 77 -20.90 4.71 5.19
C ALA A 77 -22.27 4.19 4.72
N ALA A 78 -22.42 2.88 4.49
CA ALA A 78 -23.65 2.27 3.98
C ALA A 78 -24.52 1.59 5.07
N GLY A 79 -24.13 1.67 6.35
CA GLY A 79 -24.88 1.07 7.47
C GLY A 79 -25.85 2.01 8.19
N ALA A 80 -25.88 3.31 7.88
CA ALA A 80 -26.66 4.31 8.63
C ALA A 80 -27.79 5.00 7.85
N GLN A 81 -28.27 4.40 6.75
CA GLN A 81 -29.46 4.89 6.04
C GLN A 81 -30.49 3.78 5.78
N GLY A 82 -31.47 3.70 6.68
CA GLY A 82 -32.84 3.33 6.35
C GLY A 82 -33.17 1.83 6.32
N HIS A 83 -33.64 1.31 7.45
CA HIS A 83 -34.70 0.30 7.41
C HIS A 83 -35.88 0.79 8.25
N ILE A 84 -37.00 0.98 7.57
CA ILE A 84 -38.29 1.46 8.06
C ILE A 84 -39.10 0.23 8.47
N GLY A 85 -39.74 0.29 9.63
CA GLY A 85 -40.81 -0.61 10.07
C GLY A 85 -41.59 0.05 11.19
#